data_AF-A0A2A5E374-F1
#
_entry.id   AF-A0A2A5E374-F1
#
_cell.length_a   1.000
_cell.length_b   1.000
_cell.length_c   1.000
_cell.angle_alpha   90.00
_cell.angle_beta   90.00
_cell.angle_gamma   90.00
#
_symmetry.space_group_name_H-M   'P 1'
#
loop_
_entity.id
_entity.type
_entity.pdbx_description
1 polymer ?
#
loop_
_entity_poly.entity_id
_entity_poly.type
_entity_poly.pdbx_seq_one_letter_code
_entity_poly.pdbx_strand_id
1 'polypeptide(L)'
;MMTKLNIAQELSSLLKDPEKSKEGEINGYPYRAKIGITHYDDHIQKQYEGIVGSSLNNFCQKVSIPFHRNNFGLIIEFKKQASLQIHDLNMMMNNEFQEIVQMFGPLIMRNIILDDIGEENEHKAIFSDLNFHRDRGFGLPRQYSLYYRSPNDPDHALPRKSSTVFITNIVAYLQYLQEHDHKYKMNLDNHYNLFKPLYQITDASLRLLKEKLPADLISKISSLKDHEALHKMEFLNNLGKSIRMSDMEKYSSVLLKSFTSKDEKIAPLIGKIILEQDWSAPKNNGEIVIIDNQEIFHASHYRNGRGYRIRVRYLYP
;
A
#
# COMPACT_ATOMS: atom_id res chain seq x y z
N MET A 1 16.45 3.91 40.35
CA MET A 1 16.31 3.34 39.00
C MET A 1 14.96 3.77 38.46
N MET A 2 14.90 4.57 37.39
CA MET A 2 13.64 4.75 36.67
C MET A 2 13.38 3.46 35.90
N THR A 3 12.23 2.83 36.12
CA THR A 3 11.74 1.73 35.31
C THR A 3 11.63 2.23 33.87
N LYS A 4 12.40 1.62 32.96
CA LYS A 4 12.31 1.92 31.53
C LYS A 4 10.88 1.60 31.11
N LEU A 5 10.08 2.62 30.80
CA LEU A 5 8.67 2.45 30.42
C LEU A 5 8.63 1.64 29.12
N ASN A 6 7.90 0.54 29.09
CA ASN A 6 7.67 -0.23 27.86
C ASN A 6 6.82 0.63 26.91
N ILE A 7 7.42 1.08 25.82
CA ILE A 7 6.77 1.92 24.79
C ILE A 7 5.54 1.24 24.19
N ALA A 8 5.57 -0.08 23.98
CA ALA A 8 4.44 -0.83 23.44
C ALA A 8 3.24 -0.77 24.41
N GLN A 9 3.50 -0.91 25.71
CA GLN A 9 2.47 -0.75 26.73
C GLN A 9 1.89 0.67 26.73
N GLU A 10 2.71 1.72 26.61
CA GLU A 10 2.22 3.10 26.53
C GLU A 10 1.33 3.31 25.29
N LEU A 11 1.79 2.87 24.13
CA LEU A 11 1.09 3.05 22.86
C LEU A 11 -0.18 2.19 22.75
N SER A 12 -0.26 1.07 23.48
CA SER A 12 -1.48 0.24 23.55
C SER A 12 -2.71 1.02 24.03
N SER A 13 -2.52 2.13 24.75
CA SER A 13 -3.61 3.03 25.14
C SER A 13 -4.37 3.62 23.94
N LEU A 14 -3.72 3.78 22.78
CA LEU A 14 -4.36 4.20 21.53
C LEU A 14 -5.42 3.20 21.06
N LEU A 15 -5.29 1.91 21.38
CA LEU A 15 -6.30 0.91 21.00
C LEU A 15 -7.64 1.12 21.74
N LYS A 16 -7.62 1.82 22.88
CA LYS A 16 -8.83 2.15 23.66
C LYS A 16 -9.52 3.42 23.15
N ASP A 17 -8.77 4.30 22.51
CA ASP A 17 -9.25 5.59 22.00
C ASP A 17 -8.56 5.93 20.67
N PRO A 18 -8.91 5.19 19.60
CA PRO A 18 -8.12 5.12 18.35
C PRO A 18 -8.08 6.44 17.59
N GLU A 19 -9.06 7.32 17.81
CA GLU A 19 -9.17 8.65 17.19
C GLU A 19 -8.23 9.69 17.81
N LYS A 20 -7.71 9.44 19.02
CA LYS A 20 -6.81 10.37 19.69
C LYS A 20 -5.37 10.17 19.25
N SER A 21 -4.61 11.25 19.33
CA SER A 21 -3.15 11.17 19.33
C SER A 21 -2.60 11.05 20.74
N LYS A 22 -1.48 10.37 20.88
CA LYS A 22 -0.74 10.21 22.13
C LYS A 22 0.59 10.95 22.03
N GLU A 23 0.89 11.77 23.02
CA GLU A 23 2.22 12.35 23.19
C GLU A 23 2.97 11.61 24.30
N GLY A 24 4.29 11.50 24.13
CA GLY A 24 5.18 10.84 25.07
C GLY A 24 6.65 11.07 24.71
N GLU A 25 7.52 10.24 25.25
CA GLU A 25 8.97 10.30 25.02
C GLU A 25 9.54 8.89 24.84
N ILE A 26 10.44 8.71 23.86
CA ILE A 26 11.17 7.45 23.64
C ILE A 26 12.65 7.79 23.72
N ASN A 27 13.37 7.24 24.70
CA ASN A 27 14.82 7.48 24.90
C ASN A 27 15.21 8.98 24.89
N GLY A 28 14.44 9.88 25.51
CA GLY A 28 14.73 11.32 25.46
C GLY A 28 14.07 12.07 24.30
N TYR A 29 13.50 11.38 23.31
CA TYR A 29 12.95 12.00 22.11
C TYR A 29 11.42 12.18 22.24
N PRO A 30 10.94 13.43 22.32
CA PRO A 30 9.51 13.69 22.40
C PRO A 30 8.83 13.34 21.07
N TYR A 31 7.70 12.65 21.15
CA TYR A 31 6.94 12.18 19.99
C TYR A 31 5.46 12.52 20.07
N ARG A 32 4.79 12.45 18.92
CA ARG A 32 3.34 12.33 18.79
C ARG A 32 3.02 11.08 17.96
N ALA A 33 2.20 10.20 18.51
CA ALA A 33 1.76 8.98 17.85
C ALA A 33 0.25 9.03 17.56
N LYS A 34 -0.16 8.38 16.47
CA LYS A 34 -1.57 8.18 16.10
C LYS A 34 -1.74 6.91 15.28
N ILE A 35 -2.94 6.35 15.29
CA ILE A 35 -3.32 5.26 14.40
C ILE A 35 -3.47 5.81 12.97
N GLY A 36 -3.01 5.05 11.98
CA GLY A 36 -3.06 5.44 10.57
C GLY A 36 -4.48 5.36 10.00
N ILE A 37 -5.18 4.26 10.28
CA ILE A 37 -6.57 4.02 9.92
C ILE A 37 -7.30 3.42 11.13
N THR A 38 -8.27 4.14 11.65
CA THR A 38 -9.15 3.69 12.72
C THR A 38 -10.32 2.89 12.15
N HIS A 39 -10.93 1.99 12.94
CA HIS A 39 -12.11 1.21 12.50
C HIS A 39 -11.90 0.49 11.15
N TYR A 40 -10.72 -0.10 10.99
CA TYR A 40 -10.23 -0.68 9.75
C TYR A 40 -11.07 -1.88 9.28
N ASP A 41 -11.51 -2.72 10.21
CA ASP A 41 -12.42 -3.84 9.96
C ASP A 41 -13.78 -3.36 9.41
N ASP A 42 -14.35 -2.31 9.99
CA ASP A 42 -15.59 -1.69 9.51
C ASP A 42 -15.43 -1.16 8.07
N HIS A 43 -14.28 -0.54 7.77
CA HIS A 43 -13.97 -0.08 6.41
C HIS A 43 -13.88 -1.22 5.40
N ILE A 44 -13.24 -2.34 5.76
CA ILE A 44 -13.17 -3.54 4.92
C ILE A 44 -14.56 -4.15 4.73
N GLN A 45 -15.30 -4.34 5.81
CA GLN A 45 -16.66 -4.88 5.80
C GLN A 45 -17.58 -4.09 4.88
N LYS A 46 -17.54 -2.75 4.96
CA LYS A 46 -18.32 -1.87 4.10
C LYS A 46 -17.86 -1.91 2.64
N GLN A 47 -16.55 -1.89 2.40
CA GLN A 47 -16.01 -1.87 1.04
C GLN A 47 -16.32 -3.15 0.25
N TYR A 48 -16.37 -4.30 0.94
CA TYR A 48 -16.56 -5.61 0.33
C TYR A 48 -17.84 -6.30 0.81
N GLU A 49 -18.88 -5.54 1.18
CA GLU A 49 -20.12 -6.09 1.73
C GLU A 49 -20.78 -7.14 0.82
N GLY A 50 -20.69 -6.96 -0.51
CA GLY A 50 -21.20 -7.89 -1.51
C GLY A 50 -20.44 -9.23 -1.60
N ILE A 51 -19.23 -9.30 -1.03
CA ILE A 51 -18.39 -10.52 -1.01
C ILE A 51 -18.39 -11.14 0.39
N VAL A 52 -18.17 -10.31 1.40
CA VAL A 52 -18.00 -10.71 2.80
C VAL A 52 -19.32 -11.18 3.42
N GLY A 53 -20.45 -10.63 2.97
CA GLY A 53 -21.75 -10.86 3.58
C GLY A 53 -21.85 -10.12 4.92
N SER A 54 -22.38 -10.77 5.95
CA SER A 54 -22.74 -10.11 7.21
C SER A 54 -21.60 -9.92 8.22
N SER A 55 -20.46 -10.60 8.07
CA SER A 55 -19.36 -10.54 9.04
C SER A 55 -18.01 -10.89 8.43
N LEU A 56 -17.08 -9.94 8.47
CA LEU A 56 -15.70 -10.10 8.06
C LEU A 56 -14.99 -11.20 8.85
N ASN A 57 -15.23 -11.30 10.15
CA ASN A 57 -14.62 -12.34 10.98
C ASN A 57 -15.06 -13.74 10.55
N ASN A 58 -16.36 -13.93 10.28
CA ASN A 58 -16.87 -15.21 9.79
C ASN A 58 -16.30 -15.55 8.41
N PHE A 59 -16.17 -14.54 7.54
CA PHE A 59 -15.55 -14.71 6.23
C PHE A 59 -14.07 -15.14 6.36
N CYS A 60 -13.27 -14.43 7.17
CA CYS A 60 -11.87 -14.74 7.44
C CYS A 60 -11.67 -16.16 7.97
N GLN A 61 -12.52 -16.61 8.91
CA GLN A 61 -12.51 -17.99 9.40
C GLN A 61 -12.81 -19.00 8.30
N LYS A 62 -13.82 -18.73 7.45
CA LYS A 62 -14.20 -19.61 6.33
C LYS A 62 -13.09 -19.79 5.31
N VAL A 63 -12.32 -18.73 5.02
CA VAL A 63 -11.22 -18.76 4.06
C VAL A 63 -9.85 -19.01 4.68
N SER A 64 -9.80 -19.28 6.00
CA SER A 64 -8.58 -19.53 6.76
C SER A 64 -7.51 -18.44 6.62
N ILE A 65 -7.93 -17.17 6.53
CA ILE A 65 -7.03 -16.01 6.51
C ILE A 65 -7.09 -15.34 7.89
N PRO A 66 -6.00 -15.36 8.68
CA PRO A 66 -5.96 -14.67 9.97
C PRO A 66 -6.20 -13.17 9.81
N PHE A 67 -7.13 -12.63 10.60
CA PHE A 67 -7.40 -11.20 10.69
C PHE A 67 -7.99 -10.90 12.07
N HIS A 68 -7.36 -9.96 12.79
CA HIS A 68 -7.72 -9.64 14.17
C HIS A 68 -7.54 -8.14 14.49
N ARG A 69 -7.58 -7.29 13.45
CA ARG A 69 -7.22 -5.88 13.56
C ARG A 69 -8.42 -4.97 13.34
N ASN A 70 -8.80 -4.26 14.39
CA ASN A 70 -9.81 -3.20 14.32
C ASN A 70 -9.19 -1.86 13.87
N ASN A 71 -7.87 -1.73 13.93
CA ASN A 71 -7.11 -0.54 13.57
C ASN A 71 -5.89 -0.93 12.74
N PHE A 72 -5.40 -0.03 11.88
CA PHE A 72 -4.32 -0.35 10.95
C PHE A 72 -3.31 0.77 10.78
N GLY A 73 -2.05 0.43 11.00
CA GLY A 73 -0.90 1.32 11.00
C GLY A 73 -0.75 2.11 12.30
N LEU A 74 0.50 2.28 12.74
CA LEU A 74 0.89 3.29 13.73
C LEU A 74 1.83 4.29 13.08
N ILE A 75 1.58 5.58 13.28
CA ILE A 75 2.45 6.67 12.81
C ILE A 75 3.00 7.39 14.04
N ILE A 76 4.33 7.44 14.16
CA ILE A 76 5.06 8.17 15.20
C ILE A 76 5.86 9.29 14.55
N GLU A 77 5.60 10.52 14.99
CA GLU A 77 6.28 11.73 14.53
C GLU A 77 7.13 12.31 15.65
N PHE A 78 8.46 12.29 15.50
CA PHE A 78 9.36 12.86 16.49
C PHE A 78 9.48 14.39 16.32
N LYS A 79 9.33 15.13 17.42
CA LYS A 79 9.44 16.60 17.41
C LYS A 79 10.87 17.08 17.13
N LYS A 80 11.88 16.23 17.39
CA LYS A 80 13.30 16.41 17.08
C LYS A 80 13.83 15.15 16.41
N GLN A 81 14.90 15.25 15.61
CA GLN A 81 15.48 14.09 14.96
C GLN A 81 15.88 13.05 16.01
N ALA A 82 15.24 11.88 15.97
CA ALA A 82 15.50 10.79 16.91
C ALA A 82 16.53 9.82 16.33
N SER A 83 17.44 9.31 17.15
CA SER A 83 18.26 8.15 16.83
C SER A 83 17.80 6.98 17.68
N LEU A 84 17.28 5.93 17.05
CA LEU A 84 16.78 4.75 17.74
C LEU A 84 17.45 3.48 17.22
N GLN A 85 17.84 2.62 18.15
CA GLN A 85 18.27 1.27 17.86
C GLN A 85 17.04 0.36 17.68
N ILE A 86 16.69 0.08 16.43
CA ILE A 86 15.53 -0.77 16.08
C ILE A 86 15.88 -2.26 16.12
N HIS A 87 17.13 -2.61 15.85
CA HIS A 87 17.64 -3.97 15.85
C HIS A 87 19.10 -4.01 16.31
N ASP A 88 19.61 -5.21 16.60
CA ASP A 88 21.02 -5.44 16.94
C ASP A 88 21.90 -5.73 15.69
N LEU A 89 23.19 -6.03 15.91
CA LEU A 89 24.14 -6.38 14.85
C LEU A 89 23.78 -7.69 14.11
N ASN A 90 22.95 -8.54 14.71
CA ASN A 90 22.50 -9.80 14.13
C ASN A 90 21.16 -9.65 13.38
N MET A 91 20.68 -8.42 13.20
CA MET A 91 19.39 -8.09 12.60
C MET A 91 18.20 -8.61 13.42
N MET A 92 18.37 -8.85 14.72
CA MET A 92 17.29 -9.18 15.65
C MET A 92 16.53 -7.90 15.99
N MET A 93 15.25 -7.84 15.64
CA MET A 93 14.41 -6.68 15.92
C MET A 93 14.16 -6.56 17.42
N ASN A 94 14.18 -5.36 17.98
CA ASN A 94 13.85 -5.15 19.38
C ASN A 94 12.37 -5.55 19.64
N ASN A 95 12.16 -6.36 20.67
CA ASN A 95 10.85 -6.88 21.10
C ASN A 95 9.77 -5.81 21.21
N GLU A 96 10.10 -4.61 21.71
CA GLU A 96 9.13 -3.51 21.85
C GLU A 96 8.55 -3.09 20.50
N PHE A 97 9.39 -3.01 19.46
CA PHE A 97 8.91 -2.68 18.12
C PHE A 97 8.17 -3.86 17.48
N GLN A 98 8.53 -5.10 17.81
CA GLN A 98 7.79 -6.28 17.34
C GLN A 98 6.37 -6.29 17.90
N GLU A 99 6.22 -6.05 19.20
CA GLU A 99 4.92 -5.92 19.86
C GLU A 99 4.08 -4.80 19.22
N ILE A 100 4.70 -3.65 18.91
CA ILE A 100 4.02 -2.55 18.21
C ILE A 100 3.56 -2.98 16.80
N VAL A 101 4.43 -3.62 16.02
CA VAL A 101 4.06 -4.10 14.67
C VAL A 101 2.96 -5.15 14.74
N GLN A 102 2.99 -6.05 15.71
CA GLN A 102 1.93 -7.04 15.92
C GLN A 102 0.59 -6.36 16.28
N MET A 103 0.60 -5.36 17.18
CA MET A 103 -0.63 -4.66 17.57
C MET A 103 -1.23 -3.82 16.45
N PHE A 104 -0.40 -3.08 15.70
CA PHE A 104 -0.90 -2.05 14.78
C PHE A 104 -0.71 -2.41 13.30
N GLY A 105 0.06 -3.43 12.94
CA GLY A 105 0.49 -3.66 11.56
C GLY A 105 1.69 -2.77 11.21
N PRO A 106 1.68 -2.03 10.08
CA PRO A 106 2.81 -1.18 9.70
C PRO A 106 3.15 -0.14 10.77
N LEU A 107 4.43 -0.05 11.16
CA LEU A 107 4.95 1.01 12.03
C LEU A 107 5.69 2.04 11.17
N ILE A 108 5.16 3.25 11.08
CA ILE A 108 5.74 4.39 10.36
C ILE A 108 6.35 5.35 11.38
N MET A 109 7.63 5.70 11.22
CA MET A 109 8.33 6.67 12.06
C MET A 109 8.94 7.78 11.23
N ARG A 110 8.74 9.04 11.65
CA ARG A 110 9.19 10.24 10.92
C ARG A 110 10.11 11.09 11.77
N ASN A 111 11.05 11.76 11.11
CA ASN A 111 12.12 12.54 11.74
C ASN A 111 13.03 11.65 12.59
N ILE A 112 13.47 10.55 11.99
CA ILE A 112 14.27 9.51 12.64
C ILE A 112 15.50 9.17 11.79
N ILE A 113 16.61 8.86 12.45
CA ILE A 113 17.78 8.23 11.86
C ILE A 113 17.95 6.84 12.47
N LEU A 114 18.35 5.89 11.64
CA LEU A 114 18.84 4.60 12.14
C LEU A 114 20.20 4.84 12.78
N ASP A 115 20.36 4.36 14.02
CA ASP A 115 21.67 4.23 14.62
C ASP A 115 22.50 3.24 13.78
N ASP A 116 23.76 3.56 13.47
CA ASP A 116 24.53 3.10 12.29
C ASP A 116 24.99 1.62 12.33
N ILE A 117 24.21 0.77 12.97
CA ILE A 117 24.46 -0.65 13.12
C ILE A 117 24.14 -1.36 11.79
N GLY A 118 25.18 -1.66 11.00
CA GLY A 118 25.14 -2.66 9.94
C GLY A 118 24.76 -2.18 8.53
N GLU A 119 25.33 -1.06 8.05
CA GLU A 119 25.15 -0.61 6.65
C GLU A 119 25.45 -1.69 5.60
N GLU A 120 26.32 -2.66 5.90
CA GLU A 120 26.71 -3.73 4.97
C GLU A 120 25.57 -4.69 4.58
N ASN A 121 24.48 -4.73 5.35
CA ASN A 121 23.34 -5.64 5.12
C ASN A 121 22.18 -4.99 4.36
N GLU A 122 22.37 -3.80 3.81
CA GLU A 122 21.34 -3.06 3.09
C GLU A 122 21.33 -3.36 1.60
N HIS A 123 20.13 -3.31 1.01
CA HIS A 123 19.98 -3.21 -0.44
C HIS A 123 18.99 -2.11 -0.80
N LYS A 124 19.18 -1.49 -1.97
CA LYS A 124 18.31 -0.46 -2.52
C LYS A 124 17.29 -1.12 -3.47
N ALA A 125 16.01 -1.10 -3.13
CA ALA A 125 14.93 -1.72 -3.91
C ALA A 125 14.03 -0.70 -4.61
N ILE A 126 13.50 -1.06 -5.78
CA ILE A 126 12.41 -0.32 -6.43
C ILE A 126 11.24 -1.28 -6.70
N PHE A 127 10.15 -1.06 -6.00
CA PHE A 127 8.95 -1.90 -6.15
C PHE A 127 8.15 -1.46 -7.36
N SER A 128 7.46 -2.41 -7.98
CA SER A 128 6.57 -2.13 -9.11
C SER A 128 5.32 -1.37 -8.65
N ASP A 129 4.77 -0.55 -9.53
CA ASP A 129 3.58 0.25 -9.26
C ASP A 129 2.33 -0.62 -9.07
N LEU A 130 1.78 -0.59 -7.85
CA LEU A 130 0.60 -1.33 -7.41
C LEU A 130 0.67 -2.85 -7.63
N ASN A 131 1.90 -3.38 -7.67
CA ASN A 131 2.14 -4.82 -7.58
C ASN A 131 2.33 -5.18 -6.11
N PHE A 132 1.23 -5.52 -5.45
CA PHE A 132 1.22 -5.85 -4.02
C PHE A 132 1.94 -7.15 -3.79
N HIS A 133 2.92 -7.14 -2.89
CA HIS A 133 3.71 -8.32 -2.60
C HIS A 133 4.20 -8.34 -1.17
N ARG A 134 4.75 -9.49 -0.79
CA ARG A 134 5.57 -9.67 0.40
C ARG A 134 7.01 -9.86 -0.06
N ASP A 135 7.95 -9.31 0.69
CA ASP A 135 9.36 -9.57 0.40
C ASP A 135 9.78 -10.97 0.87
N ARG A 136 9.05 -11.53 1.83
CA ARG A 136 9.34 -12.81 2.48
C ARG A 136 8.08 -13.68 2.56
N GLY A 137 8.22 -14.95 2.17
CA GLY A 137 7.17 -15.95 2.35
C GLY A 137 7.14 -16.51 3.77
N PHE A 138 6.04 -17.19 4.13
CA PHE A 138 5.78 -17.75 5.46
C PHE A 138 6.86 -18.73 5.98
N GLY A 139 7.63 -19.37 5.09
CA GLY A 139 8.67 -20.34 5.46
C GLY A 139 10.08 -19.76 5.57
N LEU A 140 10.28 -18.48 5.28
CA LEU A 140 11.62 -17.87 5.30
C LEU A 140 11.97 -17.33 6.70
N PRO A 141 13.25 -17.33 7.10
CA PRO A 141 13.68 -16.51 8.23
C PRO A 141 13.52 -15.02 7.91
N ARG A 142 13.56 -14.18 8.95
CA ARG A 142 13.48 -12.70 8.85
C ARG A 142 12.13 -12.18 8.35
N GLN A 143 11.10 -12.32 9.18
CA GLN A 143 9.73 -12.03 8.79
C GLN A 143 9.40 -10.52 8.75
N TYR A 144 10.27 -9.65 9.29
CA TYR A 144 10.04 -8.22 9.23
C TYR A 144 10.84 -7.55 8.10
N SER A 145 10.19 -6.65 7.35
CA SER A 145 10.85 -5.75 6.41
C SER A 145 10.92 -4.35 7.01
N LEU A 146 12.11 -3.76 6.99
CA LEU A 146 12.36 -2.37 7.37
C LEU A 146 12.75 -1.58 6.12
N TYR A 147 11.94 -0.60 5.75
CA TYR A 147 12.21 0.37 4.69
C TYR A 147 12.70 1.67 5.29
N TYR A 148 13.77 2.25 4.73
CA TYR A 148 14.37 3.45 5.29
C TYR A 148 14.74 4.47 4.22
N ARG A 149 14.35 5.71 4.49
CA ARG A 149 14.84 6.91 3.81
C ARG A 149 15.83 7.61 4.75
N SER A 150 17.12 7.46 4.45
CA SER A 150 18.18 8.12 5.20
C SER A 150 18.31 9.59 4.82
N PRO A 151 18.35 10.53 5.78
CA PRO A 151 18.67 11.92 5.49
C PRO A 151 20.15 12.12 5.12
N ASN A 152 21.00 11.15 5.47
CA ASN A 152 22.44 11.19 5.24
C ASN A 152 22.85 10.59 3.88
N ASP A 153 21.95 9.87 3.22
CA ASP A 153 22.17 9.34 1.87
C ASP A 153 21.76 10.41 0.84
N PRO A 154 22.68 10.90 -0.02
CA PRO A 154 22.38 11.95 -1.00
C PRO A 154 21.22 11.61 -1.94
N ASP A 155 21.02 10.32 -2.26
CA ASP A 155 19.91 9.86 -3.12
C ASP A 155 18.56 9.95 -2.39
N HIS A 156 18.58 9.86 -1.06
CA HIS A 156 17.38 9.76 -0.20
C HIS A 156 17.09 11.06 0.54
N ALA A 157 18.02 12.02 0.53
CA ALA A 157 17.89 13.27 1.26
C ALA A 157 16.68 14.10 0.78
N LEU A 158 16.31 13.99 -0.50
CA LEU A 158 15.17 14.71 -1.09
C LEU A 158 13.84 13.93 -0.91
N PRO A 159 12.70 14.63 -0.82
CA PRO A 159 11.39 13.99 -0.83
C PRO A 159 11.20 13.06 -2.03
N ARG A 160 10.60 11.89 -1.81
CA ARG A 160 10.33 10.94 -2.88
C ARG A 160 9.07 11.37 -3.66
N LYS A 161 9.04 11.02 -4.94
CA LYS A 161 7.88 11.27 -5.83
C LYS A 161 6.84 10.15 -5.83
N SER A 162 7.12 9.07 -5.11
CA SER A 162 6.27 7.88 -4.99
C SER A 162 6.16 7.47 -3.54
N SER A 163 4.99 6.95 -3.18
CA SER A 163 4.69 6.43 -1.86
C SER A 163 4.88 4.92 -1.81
N THR A 164 4.87 4.36 -0.61
CA THR A 164 4.62 2.94 -0.37
C THR A 164 3.23 2.80 0.23
N VAL A 165 2.44 1.89 -0.31
CA VAL A 165 1.09 1.59 0.17
C VAL A 165 1.05 0.19 0.78
N PHE A 166 0.25 0.02 1.83
CA PHE A 166 0.15 -1.21 2.62
C PHE A 166 -1.31 -1.65 2.73
N ILE A 167 -1.53 -2.95 2.62
CA ILE A 167 -2.83 -3.61 2.85
C ILE A 167 -2.62 -4.91 3.63
N THR A 168 -3.65 -5.35 4.34
CA THR A 168 -3.64 -6.67 4.98
C THR A 168 -3.90 -7.80 3.98
N ASN A 169 -3.53 -9.03 4.35
CA ASN A 169 -3.82 -10.24 3.56
C ASN A 169 -5.28 -10.34 3.12
N ILE A 170 -6.22 -10.03 4.03
CA ILE A 170 -7.65 -10.14 3.72
C ILE A 170 -8.07 -9.11 2.68
N VAL A 171 -7.53 -7.89 2.70
CA VAL A 171 -7.82 -6.88 1.67
C VAL A 171 -7.25 -7.31 0.33
N ALA A 172 -6.03 -7.86 0.29
CA ALA A 172 -5.45 -8.39 -0.93
C ALA A 172 -6.34 -9.48 -1.55
N TYR A 173 -6.81 -10.41 -0.71
CA TYR A 173 -7.69 -11.50 -1.11
C TYR A 173 -9.07 -11.02 -1.58
N LEU A 174 -9.73 -10.15 -0.81
CA LEU A 174 -11.04 -9.60 -1.17
C LEU A 174 -10.98 -8.76 -2.45
N GLN A 175 -9.94 -7.94 -2.60
CA GLN A 175 -9.73 -7.16 -3.84
C GLN A 175 -9.49 -8.08 -5.03
N TYR A 176 -8.77 -9.18 -4.85
CA TYR A 176 -8.59 -10.17 -5.91
C TYR A 176 -9.93 -10.78 -6.33
N LEU A 177 -10.77 -11.21 -5.38
CA LEU A 177 -12.11 -11.75 -5.66
C LEU A 177 -13.03 -10.73 -6.31
N GLN A 178 -12.91 -9.45 -5.95
CA GLN A 178 -13.67 -8.36 -6.56
C GLN A 178 -13.27 -8.14 -8.04
N GLU A 179 -12.03 -8.45 -8.41
CA GLU A 179 -11.46 -8.21 -9.74
C GLU A 179 -11.45 -9.43 -10.67
N HIS A 180 -11.66 -10.63 -10.16
CA HIS A 180 -11.58 -11.88 -10.92
C HIS A 180 -12.78 -12.79 -10.63
N ASP A 181 -13.23 -13.56 -11.63
CA ASP A 181 -14.31 -14.54 -11.46
C ASP A 181 -13.93 -15.60 -10.41
N HIS A 182 -14.87 -15.93 -9.51
CA HIS A 182 -14.71 -16.76 -8.30
C HIS A 182 -14.25 -18.21 -8.54
N LYS A 183 -13.94 -18.59 -9.77
CA LYS A 183 -13.58 -19.96 -10.19
C LYS A 183 -12.11 -20.30 -9.93
N TYR A 184 -11.26 -19.32 -9.60
CA TYR A 184 -9.85 -19.59 -9.36
C TYR A 184 -9.60 -20.11 -7.94
N LYS A 185 -9.11 -21.35 -7.81
CA LYS A 185 -8.56 -21.86 -6.54
C LYS A 185 -7.30 -21.08 -6.22
N MET A 186 -7.40 -20.07 -5.36
CA MET A 186 -6.23 -19.32 -4.93
C MET A 186 -5.40 -20.14 -3.95
N ASN A 187 -4.11 -20.28 -4.28
CA ASN A 187 -3.08 -20.39 -3.25
C ASN A 187 -2.87 -19.00 -2.65
N LEU A 188 -2.43 -18.92 -1.39
CA LEU A 188 -1.97 -17.67 -0.79
C LEU A 188 -0.71 -17.22 -1.53
N ASP A 189 -0.88 -16.53 -2.66
CA ASP A 189 0.23 -16.07 -3.49
C ASP A 189 1.04 -14.99 -2.75
N ASN A 190 2.34 -14.93 -3.03
CA ASN A 190 3.21 -13.88 -2.49
C ASN A 190 3.04 -12.54 -3.23
N HIS A 191 2.31 -12.52 -4.34
CA HIS A 191 2.13 -11.38 -5.21
C HIS A 191 0.71 -11.29 -5.73
N TYR A 192 0.15 -10.08 -5.72
CA TYR A 192 -1.12 -9.74 -6.32
C TYR A 192 -0.99 -8.45 -7.14
N ASN A 193 -1.40 -8.52 -8.40
CA ASN A 193 -1.59 -7.32 -9.21
C ASN A 193 -3.03 -6.85 -8.98
N LEU A 194 -3.20 -5.93 -8.02
CA LEU A 194 -4.50 -5.45 -7.55
C LEU A 194 -4.73 -4.02 -8.00
N PHE A 195 -6.00 -3.60 -7.90
CA PHE A 195 -6.42 -2.27 -8.33
C PHE A 195 -6.04 -2.02 -9.78
N LYS A 196 -6.08 -3.10 -10.59
CA LYS A 196 -5.85 -2.99 -12.03
C LYS A 196 -6.81 -1.94 -12.57
N PRO A 197 -6.34 -1.03 -13.44
CA PRO A 197 -7.22 -0.11 -14.11
C PRO A 197 -8.24 -0.96 -14.88
N LEU A 198 -9.49 -0.86 -14.47
CA LEU A 198 -10.57 -1.37 -15.27
C LEU A 198 -10.65 -0.42 -16.46
N TYR A 199 -10.42 -0.93 -17.67
CA TYR A 199 -10.69 -0.20 -18.89
C TYR A 199 -12.21 -0.13 -19.10
N GLN A 200 -12.91 0.46 -18.13
CA GLN A 200 -14.33 0.71 -18.20
C GLN A 200 -14.53 2.04 -18.89
N ILE A 201 -15.18 1.99 -20.05
CA ILE A 201 -15.66 3.19 -20.71
C ILE A 201 -16.83 3.70 -19.89
N THR A 202 -16.58 4.73 -19.07
CA THR A 202 -17.61 5.40 -18.28
C THR A 202 -18.71 5.97 -19.19
N ASP A 203 -19.90 6.26 -18.67
CA ASP A 203 -20.94 6.89 -19.50
C ASP A 203 -20.53 8.30 -19.97
N ALA A 204 -19.73 9.02 -19.19
CA ALA A 204 -19.14 10.30 -19.60
C ALA A 204 -18.16 10.11 -20.77
N SER A 205 -17.30 9.10 -20.66
CA SER A 205 -16.41 8.65 -21.75
C SER A 205 -17.19 8.25 -22.99
N LEU A 206 -18.26 7.47 -22.82
CA LEU A 206 -19.11 7.01 -23.92
C LEU A 206 -19.81 8.16 -24.62
N ARG A 207 -20.26 9.20 -23.88
CA ARG A 207 -20.82 10.44 -24.46
C ARG A 207 -19.78 11.20 -25.27
N LEU A 208 -18.59 11.40 -24.72
CA LEU A 208 -17.46 12.03 -25.43
C LEU A 208 -17.08 11.26 -26.70
N LEU A 209 -17.06 9.93 -26.63
CA LEU A 209 -16.80 9.08 -27.78
C LEU A 209 -17.92 9.24 -28.82
N LYS A 210 -19.19 9.23 -28.41
CA LYS A 210 -20.36 9.41 -29.31
C LYS A 210 -20.34 10.72 -30.09
N GLU A 211 -19.82 11.79 -29.50
CA GLU A 211 -19.69 13.09 -30.18
C GLU A 211 -18.55 13.14 -31.21
N LYS A 212 -17.55 12.25 -31.07
CA LYS A 212 -16.30 12.33 -31.83
C LYS A 212 -16.11 11.19 -32.81
N LEU A 213 -16.77 10.05 -32.61
CA LEU A 213 -16.57 8.85 -33.39
C LEU A 213 -17.79 8.53 -34.26
N PRO A 214 -17.58 7.94 -35.46
CA PRO A 214 -18.65 7.41 -36.29
C PRO A 214 -19.54 6.40 -35.54
N ALA A 215 -20.83 6.35 -35.90
CA ALA A 215 -21.83 5.55 -35.21
C ALA A 215 -21.55 4.04 -35.26
N ASP A 216 -20.96 3.53 -36.34
CA ASP A 216 -20.56 2.12 -36.48
C ASP A 216 -19.45 1.74 -35.48
N LEU A 217 -18.51 2.66 -35.25
CA LEU A 217 -17.44 2.48 -34.27
C LEU A 217 -17.98 2.54 -32.83
N ILE A 218 -18.95 3.44 -32.58
CA ILE A 218 -19.66 3.51 -31.30
C ILE A 218 -20.43 2.22 -31.01
N SER A 219 -21.08 1.64 -32.02
CA SER A 219 -21.77 0.36 -31.88
C SER A 219 -20.80 -0.75 -31.49
N LYS A 220 -19.64 -0.83 -32.14
CA LYS A 220 -18.56 -1.79 -31.79
C LYS A 220 -18.02 -1.57 -30.38
N ILE A 221 -17.75 -0.32 -30.01
CA ILE A 221 -17.26 0.04 -28.67
C ILE A 221 -18.31 -0.29 -27.60
N SER A 222 -19.59 -0.02 -27.88
CA SER A 222 -20.69 -0.29 -26.94
C SER A 222 -20.93 -1.79 -26.75
N SER A 223 -20.68 -2.61 -27.78
CA SER A 223 -20.72 -4.08 -27.65
C SER A 223 -19.53 -4.68 -26.90
N LEU A 224 -18.47 -3.90 -26.65
CA LEU A 224 -17.31 -4.33 -25.85
C LEU A 224 -17.48 -4.05 -24.35
N LYS A 225 -18.60 -3.42 -23.93
CA LYS A 225 -18.87 -3.09 -22.52
C LYS A 225 -18.87 -4.31 -21.59
N ASP A 226 -19.07 -5.51 -22.12
CA ASP A 226 -19.29 -6.73 -21.35
C ASP A 226 -18.12 -7.74 -21.38
N HIS A 227 -17.03 -7.44 -22.10
CA HIS A 227 -15.87 -8.33 -22.15
C HIS A 227 -14.76 -7.84 -21.23
N GLU A 228 -14.42 -8.68 -20.24
CA GLU A 228 -13.22 -8.62 -19.41
C GLU A 228 -12.03 -8.11 -20.20
N ALA A 229 -11.48 -6.98 -19.74
CA ALA A 229 -10.07 -6.60 -19.75
C ALA A 229 -9.14 -7.19 -20.84
N LEU A 230 -9.59 -7.31 -22.09
CA LEU A 230 -8.71 -7.62 -23.21
C LEU A 230 -7.81 -6.40 -23.40
N HIS A 231 -6.55 -6.60 -23.05
CA HIS A 231 -5.45 -5.65 -23.01
C HIS A 231 -5.68 -4.43 -23.91
N LYS A 232 -5.39 -3.22 -23.39
CA LYS A 232 -5.33 -1.96 -24.15
C LYS A 232 -4.74 -2.12 -25.56
N MET A 233 -3.74 -2.98 -25.72
CA MET A 233 -3.13 -3.32 -27.01
C MET A 233 -4.06 -4.09 -27.96
N GLU A 234 -4.86 -5.04 -27.48
CA GLU A 234 -5.80 -5.79 -28.31
C GLU A 234 -7.03 -4.96 -28.67
N PHE A 235 -7.55 -4.15 -27.74
CA PHE A 235 -8.58 -3.14 -28.03
C PHE A 235 -8.06 -2.12 -29.07
N LEU A 236 -6.88 -1.54 -28.84
CA LEU A 236 -6.27 -0.58 -29.77
C LEU A 236 -5.84 -1.25 -31.09
N ASN A 237 -5.43 -2.52 -31.10
CA ASN A 237 -5.11 -3.26 -32.32
C ASN A 237 -6.38 -3.55 -33.13
N ASN A 238 -7.49 -3.91 -32.47
CA ASN A 238 -8.78 -4.13 -33.12
C ASN A 238 -9.40 -2.80 -33.61
N LEU A 239 -9.23 -1.71 -32.86
CA LEU A 239 -9.55 -0.35 -33.32
C LEU A 239 -8.66 0.05 -34.50
N GLY A 240 -7.35 -0.18 -34.42
CA GLY A 240 -6.37 0.18 -35.45
C GLY A 240 -6.56 -0.57 -36.76
N LYS A 241 -7.13 -1.79 -36.72
CA LYS A 241 -7.61 -2.51 -37.92
C LYS A 241 -8.84 -1.85 -38.57
N SER A 242 -9.62 -1.09 -37.81
CA SER A 242 -10.89 -0.49 -38.24
C SER A 242 -10.83 1.03 -38.46
N ILE A 243 -9.75 1.70 -38.03
CA ILE A 243 -9.60 3.16 -38.03
C ILE A 243 -8.32 3.52 -38.78
N ARG A 244 -8.37 4.51 -39.67
CA ARG A 244 -7.17 5.01 -40.35
C ARG A 244 -6.19 5.57 -39.32
N MET A 245 -4.90 5.38 -39.54
CA MET A 245 -3.86 5.81 -38.59
C MET A 245 -3.91 7.32 -38.27
N SER A 246 -4.31 8.15 -39.24
CA SER A 246 -4.54 9.60 -39.07
C SER A 246 -5.70 9.94 -38.12
N ASP A 247 -6.70 9.07 -38.04
CA ASP A 247 -7.85 9.23 -37.15
C ASP A 247 -7.53 8.72 -35.73
N MET A 248 -6.67 7.70 -35.61
CA MET A 248 -6.19 7.20 -34.31
C MET A 248 -5.48 8.30 -33.50
N GLU A 249 -4.64 9.13 -34.13
CA GLU A 249 -4.01 10.27 -33.45
C GLU A 249 -5.04 11.28 -32.93
N LYS A 250 -6.05 11.58 -33.76
CA LYS A 250 -7.16 12.50 -33.43
C LYS A 250 -7.99 12.03 -32.23
N TYR A 251 -8.19 10.71 -32.08
CA TYR A 251 -9.04 10.14 -31.02
C TYR A 251 -8.28 9.60 -29.81
N SER A 252 -6.96 9.43 -29.91
CA SER A 252 -6.10 8.92 -28.83
C SER A 252 -6.27 9.69 -27.51
N SER A 253 -6.33 11.02 -27.56
CA SER A 253 -6.48 11.87 -26.37
C SER A 253 -7.84 11.71 -25.69
N VAL A 254 -8.92 11.47 -26.46
CA VAL A 254 -10.27 11.25 -25.92
C VAL A 254 -10.39 9.85 -25.32
N LEU A 255 -9.84 8.84 -26.00
CA LEU A 255 -9.76 7.47 -25.47
C LEU A 255 -8.92 7.42 -24.20
N LEU A 256 -7.77 8.09 -24.16
CA LEU A 256 -6.91 8.13 -22.97
C LEU A 256 -7.59 8.81 -21.76
N LYS A 257 -8.37 9.87 -21.99
CA LYS A 257 -9.19 10.52 -20.94
C LYS A 257 -10.38 9.68 -20.50
N SER A 258 -10.74 8.66 -21.28
CA SER A 258 -11.91 7.84 -21.06
C SER A 258 -11.68 6.68 -20.09
N PHE A 259 -10.42 6.43 -19.71
CA PHE A 259 -10.02 5.34 -18.83
C PHE A 259 -9.74 5.86 -17.44
N THR A 260 -10.32 5.19 -16.42
CA THR A 260 -9.98 5.47 -15.04
C THR A 260 -8.52 5.11 -14.79
N SER A 261 -7.73 6.07 -14.33
CA SER A 261 -6.33 5.81 -13.98
C SER A 261 -6.25 4.95 -12.72
N LYS A 262 -5.10 4.27 -12.52
CA LYS A 262 -4.85 3.55 -11.25
C LYS A 262 -5.01 4.48 -10.03
N ASP A 263 -4.54 5.72 -10.15
CA ASP A 263 -4.61 6.73 -9.10
C ASP A 263 -6.04 7.05 -8.70
N GLU A 264 -6.93 7.24 -9.68
CA GLU A 264 -8.35 7.49 -9.44
C GLU A 264 -9.03 6.31 -8.74
N LYS A 265 -8.60 5.07 -9.00
CA LYS A 265 -9.15 3.87 -8.36
C LYS A 265 -8.71 3.75 -6.89
N ILE A 266 -7.45 4.01 -6.59
CA ILE A 266 -6.92 3.81 -5.24
C ILE A 266 -7.08 5.02 -4.32
N ALA A 267 -7.10 6.24 -4.87
CA ALA A 267 -7.27 7.48 -4.10
C ALA A 267 -8.44 7.43 -3.10
N PRO A 268 -9.65 6.94 -3.45
CA PRO A 268 -10.76 6.87 -2.49
C PRO A 268 -10.60 5.79 -1.40
N LEU A 269 -9.62 4.90 -1.54
CA LEU A 269 -9.34 3.77 -0.63
C LEU A 269 -8.18 4.07 0.34
N ILE A 270 -7.32 5.02 -0.01
CA ILE A 270 -6.23 5.50 0.85
C ILE A 270 -6.83 6.14 2.10
N GLY A 271 -6.31 5.73 3.27
CA GLY A 271 -6.83 6.14 4.58
C GLY A 271 -8.12 5.41 5.01
N LYS A 272 -8.60 4.43 4.23
CA LYS A 272 -9.74 3.57 4.60
C LYS A 272 -9.37 2.10 4.65
N ILE A 273 -8.87 1.55 3.54
CA ILE A 273 -8.41 0.16 3.47
C ILE A 273 -6.96 0.04 2.97
N ILE A 274 -6.36 1.16 2.57
CA ILE A 274 -4.96 1.26 2.14
C ILE A 274 -4.26 2.29 3.03
N LEU A 275 -3.23 1.85 3.76
CA LEU A 275 -2.34 2.77 4.50
C LEU A 275 -1.24 3.26 3.56
N GLU A 276 -0.89 4.54 3.62
CA GLU A 276 0.14 5.13 2.77
C GLU A 276 1.27 5.74 3.59
N GLN A 277 2.52 5.43 3.21
CA GLN A 277 3.71 6.19 3.54
C GLN A 277 4.19 6.95 2.31
N ASP A 278 4.04 8.27 2.32
CA ASP A 278 4.32 9.16 1.18
C ASP A 278 5.81 9.38 0.88
N TRP A 279 6.68 9.18 1.88
CA TRP A 279 8.11 9.48 1.83
C TRP A 279 8.40 10.95 1.51
N SER A 280 7.55 11.86 1.98
CA SER A 280 7.56 13.27 1.59
C SER A 280 8.30 14.19 2.57
N ALA A 281 8.85 13.66 3.67
CA ALA A 281 9.43 14.50 4.71
C ALA A 281 10.52 15.45 4.14
N PRO A 282 10.71 16.65 4.69
CA PRO A 282 11.72 17.59 4.21
C PRO A 282 13.14 17.02 4.17
N LYS A 283 14.04 17.73 3.49
CA LYS A 283 15.48 17.41 3.54
C LYS A 283 15.95 17.40 4.99
N ASN A 284 16.84 16.45 5.32
CA ASN A 284 17.38 16.17 6.66
C ASN A 284 16.43 15.42 7.62
N ASN A 285 15.19 15.11 7.21
CA ASN A 285 14.30 14.28 8.00
C ASN A 285 14.28 12.86 7.43
N GLY A 286 14.75 11.89 8.22
CA GLY A 286 14.63 10.49 7.87
C GLY A 286 13.26 9.91 8.21
N GLU A 287 12.93 8.83 7.52
CA GLU A 287 11.66 8.13 7.66
C GLU A 287 11.90 6.63 7.63
N ILE A 288 11.22 5.88 8.49
CA ILE A 288 11.30 4.42 8.57
C ILE A 288 9.89 3.85 8.49
N VAL A 289 9.76 2.70 7.83
CA VAL A 289 8.59 1.83 7.97
C VAL A 289 9.03 0.41 8.30
N ILE A 290 8.33 -0.23 9.23
CA ILE A 290 8.50 -1.65 9.55
C ILE A 290 7.18 -2.37 9.32
N ILE A 291 7.23 -3.54 8.67
CA ILE A 291 6.06 -4.41 8.46
C ILE A 291 6.38 -5.86 8.80
N ASP A 292 5.34 -6.63 9.14
CA ASP A 292 5.39 -8.10 9.18
C ASP A 292 4.95 -8.69 7.83
N ASN A 293 5.85 -9.40 7.16
CA ASN A 293 5.59 -10.04 5.87
C ASN A 293 4.58 -11.20 5.94
N GLN A 294 4.24 -11.69 7.13
CA GLN A 294 3.19 -12.71 7.28
C GLN A 294 1.79 -12.14 7.06
N GLU A 295 1.60 -10.85 7.31
CA GLU A 295 0.28 -10.25 7.40
C GLU A 295 0.05 -9.08 6.45
N ILE A 296 1.14 -8.46 5.98
CA ILE A 296 1.10 -7.21 5.23
C ILE A 296 1.62 -7.42 3.81
N PHE A 297 0.81 -6.98 2.84
CA PHE A 297 1.26 -6.73 1.48
C PHE A 297 1.61 -5.27 1.32
N HIS A 298 2.60 -4.98 0.48
CA HIS A 298 2.99 -3.63 0.15
C HIS A 298 3.28 -3.47 -1.34
N ALA A 299 3.17 -2.24 -1.84
CA ALA A 299 3.52 -1.86 -3.21
C ALA A 299 4.05 -0.42 -3.25
N SER A 300 4.75 -0.04 -4.31
CA SER A 300 4.92 1.39 -4.61
C SER A 300 3.68 1.95 -5.29
N HIS A 301 3.40 3.24 -5.06
CA HIS A 301 2.37 3.98 -5.78
C HIS A 301 2.99 5.22 -6.44
N TYR A 302 2.95 5.29 -7.77
CA TYR A 302 3.63 6.31 -8.57
C TYR A 302 2.72 7.47 -8.99
N ARG A 303 2.33 8.34 -8.06
CA ARG A 303 1.51 9.53 -8.38
C ARG A 303 2.17 10.49 -9.37
N ASN A 304 3.43 10.86 -9.08
CA ASN A 304 4.17 11.89 -9.82
C ASN A 304 5.48 11.34 -10.39
N GLY A 305 5.54 10.02 -10.61
CA GLY A 305 6.69 9.31 -11.13
C GLY A 305 7.22 8.22 -10.19
N ARG A 306 8.27 7.52 -10.65
CA ARG A 306 8.78 6.28 -10.04
C ARG A 306 9.41 6.46 -8.64
N GLY A 307 9.89 7.66 -8.34
CA GLY A 307 10.78 7.92 -7.18
C GLY A 307 12.12 7.19 -7.30
N TYR A 308 12.97 7.32 -6.28
CA TYR A 308 14.24 6.60 -6.17
C TYR A 308 14.07 5.25 -5.45
N ARG A 309 15.12 4.41 -5.50
CA ARG A 309 15.18 3.11 -4.80
C ARG A 309 15.27 3.32 -3.30
N ILE A 310 14.45 2.66 -2.50
CA ILE A 310 14.48 2.79 -1.03
C ILE A 310 15.41 1.74 -0.41
N ARG A 311 16.06 2.06 0.71
CA ARG A 311 16.90 1.10 1.46
C ARG A 311 15.96 0.11 2.16
N VAL A 312 16.34 -1.17 2.16
CA VAL A 312 15.58 -2.25 2.76
C VAL A 312 16.49 -3.14 3.60
N ARG A 313 16.03 -3.48 4.81
CA ARG A 313 16.62 -4.47 5.71
C ARG A 313 15.57 -5.54 6.04
N TYR A 314 16.01 -6.78 6.19
CA TYR A 314 15.15 -7.88 6.64
C TYR A 314 15.57 -8.30 8.05
N LEU A 315 14.63 -8.26 9.00
CA LEU A 315 14.91 -8.45 10.42
C LEU A 315 14.29 -9.76 10.94
N TYR A 316 15.00 -10.41 11.86
CA TYR A 316 14.49 -11.52 12.63
C TYR A 316 13.52 -11.03 13.72
N PRO A 317 12.50 -11.83 14.07
CA PRO A 317 11.83 -11.71 15.36
C PRO A 317 12.79 -12.00 16.52
#